data_AF-A0A1M3E1M4-F1
#
_entry.id   AF-A0A1M3E1M4-F1
#
_cell.length_a   1.000
_cell.length_b   1.000
_cell.length_c   1.000
_cell.angle_alpha   90.00
_cell.angle_beta   90.00
_cell.angle_gamma   90.00
#
_symmetry.space_group_name_H-M   'P 1'
#
loop_
_entity.id
_entity.type
_entity.pdbx_description
1 polymer ?
#
loop_
_entity_poly.entity_id
_entity_poly.type
_entity_poly.pdbx_seq_one_letter_code
_entity_poly.pdbx_strand_id
1 'polypeptide(L)'
;MEITDFSHSLDTFLSPNTIQIEGVEVLGKKSNKNGSTATTINRTAIEHLQAASLQEVLQLVPGNPVNNPNFSSTSQAAIRQYGSDNLGSLGTAVIINGAVVSNNANLQAISTATAGGQASFSTSSGGGTDLRSVTADNIESVEVIRGIPSVEYGDLNAGAIIVKTKARKEPLQFKARFNPALTQFWIGKGFGMPNDGALFVDLDHTTSNDSETNKYRKYSRKTLSTQYTRTFGRNKT
;
A
#
# COMPACT_ATOMS: atom_id res chain seq x y z
N MET A 1 30.37 35.68 32.05
CA MET A 1 29.76 34.35 31.80
C MET A 1 28.92 34.52 30.56
N GLU A 2 29.49 34.18 29.41
CA GLU A 2 28.91 34.42 28.09
C GLU A 2 28.10 33.17 27.72
N ILE A 3 26.78 33.34 27.58
CA ILE A 3 25.89 32.25 27.18
C ILE A 3 25.76 32.36 25.66
N THR A 4 26.49 31.51 24.94
CA THR A 4 26.38 31.37 23.49
C THR A 4 25.07 30.66 23.16
N ASP A 5 24.11 31.44 22.65
CA ASP A 5 22.82 30.97 22.16
C ASP A 5 22.99 30.31 20.78
N PHE A 6 22.91 28.98 20.73
CA PHE A 6 22.94 28.21 19.48
C PHE A 6 21.53 28.14 18.90
N SER A 7 21.02 29.26 18.40
CA SER A 7 19.84 29.28 17.54
C SER A 7 20.21 28.76 16.14
N HIS A 8 20.00 27.47 15.89
CA HIS A 8 19.99 26.94 14.53
C HIS A 8 18.61 27.21 13.92
N SER A 9 18.49 28.28 13.14
CA SER A 9 17.32 28.51 12.29
C SER A 9 17.27 27.44 11.20
N LEU A 10 16.31 26.52 11.29
CA LEU A 10 16.09 25.50 10.27
C LEU A 10 15.18 26.10 9.19
N ASP A 11 15.77 26.75 8.19
CA ASP A 11 15.03 27.26 7.03
C ASP A 11 14.61 26.08 6.12
N THR A 12 13.40 25.56 6.33
CA THR A 12 12.81 24.51 5.48
C THR A 12 11.89 25.13 4.43
N PHE A 13 12.24 24.97 3.16
CA PHE A 13 11.40 25.37 2.03
C PHE A 13 10.75 24.13 1.39
N LEU A 14 9.45 24.21 1.09
CA LEU A 14 8.76 23.19 0.30
C LEU A 14 9.00 23.48 -1.19
N SER A 15 9.66 22.56 -1.89
CA SER A 15 9.77 22.62 -3.35
C SER A 15 8.62 21.85 -3.99
N PRO A 16 7.88 22.42 -4.95
CA PRO A 16 6.84 21.70 -5.66
C PRO A 16 7.48 20.57 -6.48
N ASN A 17 6.94 19.36 -6.36
CA ASN A 17 7.35 18.22 -7.18
C ASN A 17 6.44 18.14 -8.41
N THR A 18 6.93 18.62 -9.56
CA THR A 18 6.22 18.56 -10.85
C THR A 18 6.67 17.31 -11.62
N ILE A 19 5.70 16.50 -12.05
CA ILE A 19 5.94 15.32 -12.88
C ILE A 19 6.03 15.78 -14.35
N GLN A 20 7.23 15.88 -14.91
CA GLN A 20 7.42 16.04 -16.36
C GLN A 20 7.38 14.66 -17.04
N ILE A 21 6.61 14.56 -18.13
CA ILE A 21 6.28 13.29 -18.78
C ILE A 21 7.19 13.10 -20.00
N GLU A 22 8.10 12.12 -19.91
CA GLU A 22 8.76 11.55 -21.08
C GLU A 22 8.36 10.07 -21.15
N GLY A 23 7.25 9.77 -21.86
CA GLY A 23 6.83 8.43 -22.23
C GLY A 23 6.70 7.40 -21.08
N VAL A 24 5.71 7.55 -20.20
CA VAL A 24 5.40 6.53 -19.18
C VAL A 24 4.25 5.64 -19.66
N GLU A 25 4.50 4.33 -19.72
CA GLU A 25 3.44 3.32 -19.85
C GLU A 25 2.67 3.25 -18.53
N VAL A 26 1.46 3.82 -18.51
CA VAL A 26 0.61 3.98 -17.31
C VAL A 26 -0.06 2.66 -16.89
N LEU A 27 -0.11 1.68 -17.81
CA LEU A 27 -0.63 0.34 -17.54
C LEU A 27 0.47 -0.56 -16.99
N GLY A 28 0.12 -1.46 -16.07
CA GLY A 28 1.08 -2.40 -15.52
C GLY A 28 1.68 -3.29 -16.61
N LYS A 29 3.01 -3.41 -16.64
CA LYS A 29 3.73 -4.18 -17.66
C LYS A 29 3.42 -5.65 -17.49
N LYS A 30 2.84 -6.27 -18.51
CA LYS A 30 2.61 -7.72 -18.54
C LYS A 30 3.96 -8.43 -18.67
N SER A 31 4.17 -9.43 -17.82
CA SER A 31 5.32 -10.33 -17.88
C SER A 31 4.85 -11.76 -17.66
N ASN A 32 5.63 -12.74 -18.11
CA ASN A 32 5.38 -14.15 -17.81
C ASN A 32 6.45 -14.62 -16.83
N LYS A 33 6.02 -15.12 -15.67
CA LYS A 33 6.93 -15.65 -14.63
C LYS A 33 6.49 -17.06 -14.30
N ASN A 34 7.37 -18.03 -14.51
CA ASN A 34 7.13 -19.45 -14.24
C ASN A 34 5.82 -20.00 -14.85
N GLY A 35 5.45 -19.58 -16.06
CA GLY A 35 4.21 -20.02 -16.73
C GLY A 35 2.92 -19.30 -16.29
N SER A 36 3.01 -18.37 -15.34
CA SER A 36 1.88 -17.55 -14.87
C SER A 36 1.98 -16.10 -15.37
N THR A 37 0.83 -15.47 -15.58
CA THR A 37 0.77 -14.09 -16.10
C THR A 37 0.97 -13.08 -14.97
N ALA A 38 2.11 -12.41 -14.97
CA ALA A 38 2.46 -11.33 -14.05
C ALA A 38 2.13 -9.94 -14.63
N THR A 39 1.88 -8.98 -13.76
CA THR A 39 1.77 -7.56 -14.09
C THR A 39 2.58 -6.76 -13.08
N THR A 40 3.54 -5.96 -13.55
CA THR A 40 4.36 -5.10 -12.69
C THR A 40 3.96 -3.65 -12.84
N ILE A 41 3.73 -2.98 -11.72
CA ILE A 41 3.38 -1.58 -11.59
C ILE A 41 4.55 -0.86 -10.91
N ASN A 42 5.13 0.11 -11.63
CA ASN A 42 6.26 0.89 -11.15
C ASN A 42 5.83 2.09 -10.31
N ARG A 43 6.74 2.62 -9.51
CA ARG A 43 6.53 3.82 -8.69
C ARG A 43 5.89 4.98 -9.46
N THR A 44 6.38 5.26 -10.66
CA THR A 44 5.89 6.37 -11.49
C THR A 44 4.42 6.22 -11.85
N ALA A 45 3.95 5.00 -12.13
CA ALA A 45 2.54 4.74 -12.42
C ALA A 45 1.66 4.92 -11.17
N ILE A 46 2.15 4.47 -10.01
CA ILE A 46 1.48 4.67 -8.70
C ILE A 46 1.33 6.15 -8.38
N GLU A 47 2.39 6.93 -8.60
CA GLU A 47 2.39 8.38 -8.36
C GLU A 47 1.47 9.12 -9.32
N HIS A 48 1.42 8.70 -10.59
CA HIS A 48 0.51 9.27 -11.57
C HIS A 48 -0.96 9.00 -11.27
N LEU A 49 -1.28 7.76 -10.84
CA LEU A 49 -2.63 7.42 -10.38
C LEU A 49 -3.05 8.22 -9.14
N GLN A 50 -2.07 8.78 -8.41
CA GLN A 50 -2.27 9.42 -7.12
C GLN A 50 -2.97 8.50 -6.12
N ALA A 51 -2.56 7.23 -6.10
CA ALA A 51 -3.17 6.24 -5.22
C ALA A 51 -2.88 6.54 -3.73
N ALA A 52 -3.88 6.33 -2.87
CA ALA A 52 -3.81 6.41 -1.41
C ALA A 52 -3.63 5.03 -0.73
N SER A 53 -4.03 3.96 -1.42
CA SER A 53 -3.92 2.59 -0.90
C SER A 53 -3.58 1.57 -1.98
N LEU A 54 -3.17 0.37 -1.56
CA LEU A 54 -2.88 -0.73 -2.47
C LEU A 54 -4.09 -1.13 -3.32
N GLN A 55 -5.32 -1.00 -2.80
CA GLN A 55 -6.55 -1.24 -3.56
C GLN A 55 -6.61 -0.44 -4.86
N GLU A 56 -6.28 0.85 -4.78
CA GLU A 56 -6.30 1.74 -5.94
C GLU A 56 -5.19 1.37 -6.92
N VAL A 57 -4.01 1.02 -6.42
CA VAL A 57 -2.90 0.56 -7.27
C VAL A 57 -3.28 -0.66 -8.10
N LEU A 58 -4.05 -1.60 -7.53
CA LEU A 58 -4.51 -2.78 -8.26
C LEU A 58 -5.48 -2.48 -9.41
N GLN A 59 -6.03 -1.27 -9.51
CA GLN A 59 -6.88 -0.87 -10.65
C GLN A 59 -6.09 -0.76 -11.95
N LEU A 60 -4.75 -0.61 -11.87
CA LEU A 60 -3.86 -0.65 -13.04
C LEU A 60 -3.61 -2.09 -13.54
N VAL A 61 -4.10 -3.11 -12.83
CA VAL A 61 -3.96 -4.51 -13.21
C VAL A 61 -5.03 -4.88 -14.23
N PRO A 62 -4.66 -5.40 -15.41
CA PRO A 62 -5.64 -5.82 -16.41
C PRO A 62 -6.56 -6.93 -15.87
N GLY A 63 -7.87 -6.73 -16.01
CA GLY A 63 -8.90 -7.68 -15.57
C GLY A 63 -9.44 -7.46 -14.16
N ASN A 64 -8.95 -6.45 -13.43
CA ASN A 64 -9.52 -6.02 -12.17
C ASN A 64 -10.61 -4.94 -12.42
N PRO A 65 -11.79 -4.99 -11.77
CA PRO A 65 -12.78 -3.93 -11.91
C PRO A 65 -12.24 -2.61 -11.35
N VAL A 66 -12.32 -1.56 -12.17
CA VAL A 66 -12.05 -0.18 -11.77
C VAL A 66 -13.27 0.34 -11.02
N ASN A 67 -13.09 0.66 -9.74
CA ASN A 67 -14.15 1.15 -8.88
C ASN A 67 -13.73 2.47 -8.24
N ASN A 68 -14.70 3.33 -7.93
CA ASN A 68 -14.43 4.54 -7.16
C ASN A 68 -13.81 4.15 -5.81
N PRO A 69 -12.79 4.91 -5.35
CA PRO A 69 -12.13 4.62 -4.09
C PRO A 69 -13.13 4.72 -2.94
N ASN A 70 -13.31 3.60 -2.24
CA ASN A 70 -14.18 3.49 -1.08
C ASN A 70 -13.33 3.05 0.11
N PHE A 71 -13.30 3.90 1.14
CA PHE A 71 -12.61 3.63 2.40
C PHE A 71 -13.57 3.39 3.57
N SER A 72 -14.87 3.25 3.34
CA SER A 72 -15.85 2.87 4.35
C SER A 72 -16.10 1.35 4.42
N SER A 73 -15.88 0.63 3.31
CA SER A 73 -15.92 -0.83 3.26
C SER A 73 -14.52 -1.45 3.09
N THR A 74 -14.35 -2.65 3.60
CA THR A 74 -13.11 -3.45 3.48
C THR A 74 -12.86 -3.82 2.03
N SER A 75 -11.61 -3.71 1.59
CA SER A 75 -11.23 -4.06 0.22
C SER A 75 -10.31 -5.26 0.24
N GLN A 76 -10.68 -6.32 -0.46
CA GLN A 76 -9.87 -7.54 -0.52
C GLN A 76 -9.41 -7.78 -1.95
N ALA A 77 -8.21 -8.33 -2.11
CA ALA A 77 -7.67 -8.66 -3.41
C ALA A 77 -8.36 -9.90 -4.00
N ALA A 78 -9.33 -9.71 -4.89
CA ALA A 78 -9.96 -10.82 -5.59
C ALA A 78 -9.38 -10.93 -7.01
N ILE A 79 -8.40 -11.81 -7.20
CA ILE A 79 -7.86 -12.10 -8.53
C ILE A 79 -8.77 -13.12 -9.23
N ARG A 80 -9.34 -12.76 -10.40
CA ARG A 80 -10.17 -13.63 -11.26
C ARG A 80 -11.50 -14.11 -10.64
N GLN A 81 -12.06 -13.37 -9.70
CA GLN A 81 -13.38 -13.69 -9.15
C GLN A 81 -14.47 -12.80 -9.74
N TYR A 82 -15.59 -13.42 -10.11
CA TYR A 82 -16.83 -12.73 -10.48
C TYR A 82 -17.95 -13.26 -9.58
N GLY A 83 -18.39 -12.46 -8.61
CA GLY A 83 -19.44 -12.85 -7.64
C GLY A 83 -19.06 -12.56 -6.19
N SER A 84 -19.98 -12.85 -5.26
CA SER A 84 -19.93 -12.49 -3.83
C SER A 84 -19.22 -13.50 -2.93
N ASP A 85 -18.55 -14.51 -3.49
CA ASP A 85 -17.80 -15.49 -2.69
C ASP A 85 -16.49 -14.85 -2.14
N ASN A 86 -15.83 -15.46 -1.18
CA ASN A 86 -14.51 -15.00 -0.69
C ASN A 86 -13.37 -15.88 -1.22
N LEU A 87 -13.65 -16.88 -2.07
CA LEU A 87 -12.66 -17.87 -2.51
C LEU A 87 -11.44 -17.24 -3.20
N GLY A 88 -11.66 -16.25 -4.07
CA GLY A 88 -10.59 -15.53 -4.76
C GLY A 88 -9.81 -14.59 -3.84
N SER A 89 -10.44 -14.03 -2.82
CA SER A 89 -9.79 -13.14 -1.86
C SER A 89 -9.00 -13.89 -0.79
N LEU A 90 -9.51 -15.03 -0.32
CA LEU A 90 -8.80 -15.97 0.55
C LEU A 90 -7.64 -16.66 -0.19
N GLY A 91 -7.81 -16.91 -1.49
CA GLY A 91 -6.78 -17.54 -2.33
C GLY A 91 -5.72 -16.59 -2.87
N THR A 92 -5.73 -15.30 -2.51
CA THR A 92 -4.73 -14.32 -2.96
C THR A 92 -3.86 -13.87 -1.80
N ALA A 93 -2.56 -14.20 -1.83
CA ALA A 93 -1.64 -13.70 -0.81
C ALA A 93 -1.19 -12.27 -1.11
N VAL A 94 -1.14 -11.44 -0.07
CA VAL A 94 -0.47 -10.14 -0.11
C VAL A 94 0.87 -10.29 0.60
N ILE A 95 1.96 -10.00 -0.12
CA ILE A 95 3.33 -10.15 0.35
C ILE A 95 3.97 -8.77 0.37
N ILE A 96 4.49 -8.33 1.51
CA ILE A 96 5.18 -7.06 1.64
C ILE A 96 6.64 -7.35 1.99
N ASN A 97 7.57 -6.93 1.12
CA ASN A 97 9.01 -7.14 1.30
C ASN A 97 9.40 -8.61 1.57
N GLY A 98 8.66 -9.55 1.00
CA GLY A 98 8.86 -11.00 1.18
C GLY A 98 8.11 -11.62 2.36
N ALA A 99 7.50 -10.82 3.23
CA ALA A 99 6.67 -11.32 4.33
C ALA A 99 5.19 -11.41 3.91
N VAL A 100 4.55 -12.55 4.15
CA VAL A 100 3.12 -12.75 3.87
C VAL A 100 2.28 -12.02 4.93
N VAL A 101 1.38 -11.14 4.49
CA VAL A 101 0.38 -10.49 5.34
C VAL A 101 -0.84 -11.40 5.41
N SER A 102 -1.00 -12.10 6.54
CA SER A 102 -2.11 -13.02 6.78
C SER A 102 -3.30 -12.33 7.45
N ASN A 103 -4.50 -12.73 7.04
CA ASN A 103 -5.76 -12.37 7.68
C ASN A 103 -6.40 -13.58 8.41
N ASN A 104 -5.71 -14.72 8.50
CA ASN A 104 -6.27 -16.00 8.97
C ASN A 104 -6.65 -15.96 10.47
N ALA A 105 -6.01 -15.09 11.25
CA ALA A 105 -6.27 -14.92 12.68
C ALA A 105 -7.11 -13.66 12.99
N ASN A 106 -7.77 -13.08 11.98
CA ASN A 106 -8.57 -11.88 12.19
C ASN A 106 -9.85 -12.22 12.97
N LEU A 107 -9.93 -11.74 14.21
CA LEU A 107 -11.07 -11.88 15.11
C LEU A 107 -11.99 -10.66 15.13
N GLN A 108 -11.90 -9.75 14.14
CA GLN A 108 -12.85 -8.65 13.94
C GLN A 108 -14.21 -9.16 13.44
N ALA A 109 -14.63 -10.35 13.86
CA ALA A 109 -15.96 -10.87 13.59
C ALA A 109 -16.98 -10.10 14.43
N ILE A 110 -18.19 -9.97 13.89
CA ILE A 110 -19.30 -9.33 14.61
C ILE A 110 -19.60 -10.17 15.86
N SER A 111 -19.43 -9.57 17.04
CA SER A 111 -19.93 -10.15 18.29
C SER A 111 -21.46 -10.04 18.30
N THR A 112 -22.13 -11.12 17.91
CA THR A 112 -23.60 -11.24 17.95
C THR A 112 -24.15 -11.11 19.37
N ALA A 113 -23.33 -11.40 20.39
CA ALA A 113 -23.70 -11.33 21.81
C ALA A 113 -23.82 -9.90 22.36
N THR A 114 -23.03 -8.94 21.86
CA THR A 114 -22.97 -7.59 22.45
C THR A 114 -23.75 -6.54 21.68
N ALA A 115 -24.08 -6.77 20.41
CA ALA A 115 -24.66 -5.73 19.57
C ALA A 115 -25.87 -6.14 18.71
N GLY A 116 -26.32 -7.41 18.81
CA GLY A 116 -27.41 -7.94 18.01
C GLY A 116 -27.14 -7.84 16.50
N GLY A 117 -28.12 -8.23 15.66
CA GLY A 117 -28.00 -8.21 14.20
C GLY A 117 -27.83 -6.81 13.56
N GLN A 118 -27.65 -5.75 14.36
CA GLN A 118 -27.60 -4.35 13.92
C GLN A 118 -26.22 -3.69 14.05
N ALA A 119 -25.21 -4.33 14.67
CA ALA A 119 -23.83 -3.84 14.58
C ALA A 119 -23.21 -4.18 13.22
N SER A 120 -23.55 -3.38 12.21
CA SER A 120 -22.89 -3.44 10.92
C SER A 120 -21.70 -2.47 10.90
N PHE A 121 -20.49 -3.02 11.06
CA PHE A 121 -19.25 -2.38 10.62
C PHE A 121 -18.57 -3.29 9.60
N SER A 122 -17.84 -2.71 8.65
CA SER A 122 -17.17 -3.50 7.63
C SER A 122 -15.97 -4.25 8.24
N THR A 123 -15.91 -5.56 8.03
CA THR A 123 -14.83 -6.42 8.53
C THR A 123 -14.30 -7.32 7.43
N SER A 124 -12.98 -7.54 7.43
CA SER A 124 -12.33 -8.52 6.55
C SER A 124 -12.25 -9.91 7.19
N SER A 125 -12.77 -10.09 8.41
CA SER A 125 -12.82 -11.39 9.09
C SER A 125 -13.47 -12.45 8.20
N GLY A 126 -12.80 -13.58 8.01
CA GLY A 126 -13.28 -14.66 7.13
C GLY A 126 -13.17 -14.36 5.62
N GLY A 127 -12.42 -13.32 5.23
CA GLY A 127 -12.05 -13.09 3.83
C GLY A 127 -10.55 -12.75 3.69
N GLY A 128 -10.14 -12.27 2.52
CA GLY A 128 -8.75 -11.88 2.25
C GLY A 128 -8.26 -10.65 3.03
N THR A 129 -6.97 -10.35 2.88
CA THR A 129 -6.30 -9.18 3.49
C THR A 129 -6.94 -7.86 3.05
N ASP A 130 -7.19 -6.95 4.01
CA ASP A 130 -7.73 -5.62 3.72
C ASP A 130 -6.66 -4.72 3.10
N LEU A 131 -6.78 -4.46 1.80
CA LEU A 131 -5.83 -3.68 1.00
C LEU A 131 -5.80 -2.20 1.37
N ARG A 132 -6.86 -1.68 2.00
CA ARG A 132 -6.88 -0.29 2.47
C ARG A 132 -5.93 -0.05 3.64
N SER A 133 -5.48 -1.11 4.31
CA SER A 133 -4.50 -1.01 5.39
C SER A 133 -3.09 -0.70 4.88
N VAL A 134 -2.81 -0.96 3.60
CA VAL A 134 -1.51 -0.73 2.98
C VAL A 134 -1.52 0.64 2.30
N THR A 135 -0.68 1.56 2.76
CA THR A 135 -0.50 2.87 2.11
C THR A 135 0.23 2.72 0.79
N ALA A 136 -0.14 3.51 -0.23
CA ALA A 136 0.53 3.49 -1.53
C ALA A 136 1.77 4.40 -1.57
N ASP A 137 1.91 5.33 -0.62
CA ASP A 137 2.96 6.35 -0.66
C ASP A 137 4.36 5.80 -0.32
N ASN A 138 4.43 4.72 0.44
CA ASN A 138 5.68 4.01 0.73
C ASN A 138 5.98 2.86 -0.26
N ILE A 139 5.10 2.58 -1.23
CA ILE A 139 5.27 1.50 -2.19
C ILE A 139 6.21 1.95 -3.32
N GLU A 140 7.28 1.19 -3.56
CA GLU A 140 8.17 1.38 -4.71
C GLU A 140 7.65 0.65 -5.95
N SER A 141 7.14 -0.57 -5.78
CA SER A 141 6.54 -1.33 -6.88
C SER A 141 5.55 -2.38 -6.38
N VAL A 142 4.61 -2.74 -7.25
CA VAL A 142 3.68 -3.84 -7.03
C VAL A 142 3.78 -4.81 -8.20
N GLU A 143 3.98 -6.09 -7.91
CA GLU A 143 3.92 -7.17 -8.88
C GLU A 143 2.70 -8.05 -8.55
N VAL A 144 1.82 -8.24 -9.52
CA VAL A 144 0.62 -9.07 -9.38
C VAL A 144 0.78 -10.29 -10.25
N ILE A 145 0.91 -11.44 -9.62
CA ILE A 145 0.99 -12.75 -10.28
C ILE A 145 -0.43 -13.33 -10.29
N ARG A 146 -0.94 -13.60 -11.49
CA ARG A 146 -2.27 -14.20 -11.69
C ARG A 146 -2.11 -15.66 -12.08
N GLY A 147 -2.87 -16.54 -11.42
CA GLY A 147 -2.70 -17.99 -11.51
C GLY A 147 -1.93 -18.52 -10.31
N ILE A 148 -1.71 -19.83 -10.24
CA ILE A 148 -1.03 -20.47 -9.12
C ILE A 148 0.44 -20.02 -9.15
N PRO A 149 0.89 -19.18 -8.20
CA PRO A 149 2.29 -18.79 -8.09
C PRO A 149 3.09 -19.97 -7.48
N SER A 150 4.41 -19.82 -7.42
CA SER A 150 5.28 -20.78 -6.73
C SER A 150 4.79 -21.09 -5.30
N VAL A 151 5.00 -22.33 -4.85
CA VAL A 151 4.63 -22.85 -3.50
C VAL A 151 5.27 -22.10 -2.32
N GLU A 152 6.18 -21.18 -2.59
CA GLU A 152 6.98 -20.44 -1.59
C GLU A 152 6.15 -19.44 -0.75
N TYR A 153 4.93 -19.09 -1.16
CA TYR A 153 4.11 -18.09 -0.46
C TYR A 153 2.84 -18.63 0.25
N GLY A 154 2.71 -19.94 0.43
CA GLY A 154 1.66 -20.53 1.29
C GLY A 154 0.27 -20.62 0.65
N ASP A 155 -0.76 -20.07 1.33
CA ASP A 155 -2.21 -20.15 1.01
C ASP A 155 -2.58 -19.48 -0.33
N LEU A 156 -2.16 -20.07 -1.44
CA LEU A 156 -2.26 -19.51 -2.79
C LEU A 156 -3.16 -20.40 -3.66
N ASN A 157 -4.33 -19.89 -4.03
CA ASN A 157 -5.24 -20.59 -4.96
C ASN A 157 -5.51 -19.74 -6.22
N ALA A 158 -5.50 -18.41 -6.10
CA ALA A 158 -5.84 -17.48 -7.18
C ALA A 158 -4.65 -16.66 -7.70
N GLY A 159 -3.72 -16.26 -6.81
CA GLY A 159 -2.58 -15.43 -7.18
C GLY A 159 -1.81 -14.86 -6.00
N ALA A 160 -0.86 -13.97 -6.30
CA ALA A 160 -0.07 -13.26 -5.31
C ALA A 160 0.13 -11.79 -5.69
N ILE A 161 0.09 -10.92 -4.70
CA ILE A 161 0.42 -9.49 -4.83
C ILE A 161 1.69 -9.26 -4.02
N ILE A 162 2.78 -8.99 -4.73
CA ILE A 162 4.10 -8.73 -4.15
C ILE A 162 4.33 -7.23 -4.14
N VAL A 163 4.34 -6.65 -2.96
CA VAL A 163 4.60 -5.24 -2.71
C VAL A 163 6.04 -5.08 -2.24
N LYS A 164 6.78 -4.20 -2.91
CA LYS A 164 8.10 -3.76 -2.45
C LYS A 164 7.99 -2.31 -1.99
N THR A 165 8.37 -2.05 -0.75
CA THR A 165 8.39 -0.68 -0.22
C THR A 165 9.70 0.02 -0.57
N LYS A 166 9.70 1.34 -0.43
CA LYS A 166 10.89 2.17 -0.59
C LYS A 166 11.98 1.74 0.39
N ALA A 167 13.20 1.65 -0.12
CA ALA A 167 14.40 1.29 0.64
C ALA A 167 15.63 1.99 0.04
N ARG A 168 15.56 3.31 -0.18
CA ARG A 168 16.63 4.09 -0.80
C ARG A 168 16.87 5.40 -0.06
N LYS A 169 18.03 6.02 -0.29
CA LYS A 169 18.27 7.40 0.13
C LYS A 169 17.30 8.31 -0.63
N GLU A 170 16.50 9.06 0.10
CA GLU A 170 15.45 9.94 -0.42
C GLU A 170 15.34 11.17 0.50
N PRO A 171 15.26 12.39 -0.04
CA PRO A 171 15.07 13.57 0.80
C PRO A 171 13.76 13.48 1.60
N LEU A 172 13.65 14.28 2.65
CA LEU A 172 12.40 14.39 3.41
C LEU A 172 11.29 14.84 2.46
N GLN A 173 10.23 14.07 2.39
CA GLN A 173 9.05 14.38 1.60
C GLN A 173 7.83 14.46 2.51
N PHE A 174 6.99 15.44 2.23
CA PHE A 174 5.68 15.60 2.82
C PHE A 174 4.64 15.59 1.72
N LYS A 175 3.55 14.86 1.94
CA LYS A 175 2.40 14.77 1.03
C LYS A 175 1.12 14.95 1.83
N ALA A 176 0.23 15.77 1.31
CA ALA A 176 -1.12 15.91 1.81
C ALA A 176 -2.10 15.70 0.65
N ARG A 177 -3.13 14.89 0.88
CA ARG A 177 -4.17 14.59 -0.10
C ARG A 177 -5.53 14.89 0.52
N PHE A 178 -6.35 15.65 -0.19
CA PHE A 178 -7.67 16.07 0.25
C PHE A 178 -8.67 15.78 -0.88
N ASN A 179 -9.41 14.69 -0.73
CA ASN A 179 -10.45 14.29 -1.68
C ASN A 179 -11.78 14.13 -0.90
N PRO A 180 -12.94 14.21 -1.58
CA PRO A 180 -14.23 13.96 -0.92
C PRO A 180 -14.31 12.58 -0.24
N ALA A 181 -13.57 11.60 -0.78
CA ALA A 181 -13.51 10.25 -0.22
C ALA A 181 -12.58 10.12 1.00
N LEU A 182 -11.50 10.92 1.10
CA LEU A 182 -10.49 10.79 2.15
C LEU A 182 -9.61 12.03 2.30
N THR A 183 -9.09 12.20 3.52
CA THR A 183 -7.98 13.10 3.84
C THR A 183 -6.79 12.28 4.30
N GLN A 184 -5.61 12.53 3.74
CA GLN A 184 -4.39 11.81 4.06
C GLN A 184 -3.20 12.76 4.23
N PHE A 185 -2.37 12.45 5.20
CA PHE A 185 -1.08 13.06 5.44
C PHE A 185 -0.01 11.98 5.47
N TRP A 186 1.06 12.18 4.71
CA TRP A 186 2.18 11.26 4.65
C TRP A 186 3.50 12.03 4.74
N ILE A 187 4.44 11.49 5.50
CA ILE A 187 5.79 12.03 5.62
C ILE A 187 6.78 10.87 5.60
N GLY A 188 7.87 11.02 4.84
CA GLY A 188 8.88 9.98 4.73
C GLY A 188 10.27 10.52 4.44
N LYS A 189 11.29 9.81 4.92
CA LYS A 189 12.70 10.16 4.70
C LYS A 189 13.54 8.91 4.51
N GLY A 190 14.43 8.95 3.53
CA GLY A 190 15.41 7.90 3.25
C GLY A 190 16.83 8.32 3.62
N PHE A 191 17.42 7.63 4.59
CA PHE A 191 18.80 7.81 5.00
C PHE A 191 19.72 6.87 4.21
N GLY A 192 20.79 7.43 3.63
CA GLY A 192 21.89 6.61 3.12
C GLY A 192 22.76 6.16 4.29
N MET A 193 23.09 4.88 4.35
CA MET A 193 23.96 4.29 5.37
C MET A 193 25.29 3.83 4.76
N PRO A 194 26.37 3.70 5.55
CA PRO A 194 27.62 3.13 5.08
C PRO A 194 27.45 1.74 4.46
N ASN A 195 28.36 1.33 3.58
CA ASN A 195 28.37 0.03 2.89
C ASN A 195 27.16 -0.20 1.95
N ASP A 196 26.79 0.81 1.15
CA ASP A 196 25.65 0.76 0.22
C ASP A 196 24.34 0.29 0.89
N GLY A 197 24.18 0.67 2.16
CA GLY A 197 22.96 0.49 2.92
C GLY A 197 22.01 1.68 2.76
N ALA A 198 20.71 1.44 2.92
CA ALA A 198 19.72 2.50 3.03
C ALA A 198 18.64 2.14 4.05
N LEU A 199 18.19 3.14 4.79
CA LEU A 199 17.07 3.04 5.72
C LEU A 199 16.01 4.03 5.28
N PHE A 200 14.79 3.54 5.05
CA PHE A 200 13.63 4.37 4.78
C PHE A 200 12.66 4.30 5.95
N VAL A 201 12.17 5.45 6.40
CA VAL A 201 11.19 5.56 7.48
C VAL A 201 10.07 6.48 7.02
N ASP A 202 8.83 6.07 7.25
CA ASP A 202 7.66 6.87 6.91
C ASP A 202 6.49 6.71 7.89
N LEU A 203 5.67 7.75 7.95
CA LEU A 203 4.46 7.83 8.74
C LEU A 203 3.30 8.26 7.84
N ASP A 204 2.22 7.50 7.87
CA ASP A 204 0.96 7.77 7.18
C ASP A 204 -0.17 7.98 8.20
N HIS A 205 -1.00 8.98 7.96
CA HIS A 205 -2.29 9.14 8.62
C HIS A 205 -3.37 9.40 7.58
N THR A 206 -4.34 8.48 7.49
CA THR A 206 -5.47 8.59 6.56
C THR A 206 -6.77 8.55 7.35
N THR A 207 -7.72 9.41 6.98
CA THR A 207 -9.08 9.44 7.51
C THR A 207 -10.08 9.50 6.36
N SER A 208 -11.15 8.73 6.46
CA SER A 208 -12.26 8.75 5.50
C SER A 208 -13.59 8.73 6.25
N ASN A 209 -14.54 9.51 5.73
CA ASN A 209 -15.93 9.52 6.19
C ASN A 209 -16.78 8.83 5.12
N ASP A 210 -17.69 7.95 5.53
CA ASP A 210 -18.60 7.23 4.61
C ASP A 210 -19.67 8.16 4.01
N SER A 211 -20.12 9.16 4.78
CA SER A 211 -21.11 10.14 4.34
C SER A 211 -21.08 11.39 5.22
N GLU A 212 -21.07 12.59 4.62
CA GLU A 212 -21.21 13.87 5.35
C GLU A 212 -22.47 13.94 6.23
N THR A 213 -23.53 13.21 5.88
CA THR A 213 -24.80 13.18 6.64
C THR A 213 -24.82 12.14 7.76
N ASN A 214 -23.95 11.11 7.74
CA ASN A 214 -23.88 10.11 8.81
C ASN A 214 -22.46 10.02 9.40
N LYS A 215 -22.24 10.76 10.48
CA LYS A 215 -20.93 10.90 11.18
C LYS A 215 -20.46 9.64 11.92
N TYR A 216 -21.25 8.56 11.96
CA TYR A 216 -20.93 7.36 12.75
C TYR A 216 -20.10 6.32 12.02
N ARG A 217 -19.96 6.40 10.68
CA ARG A 217 -19.12 5.48 9.88
C ARG A 217 -17.84 6.17 9.43
N LYS A 218 -16.77 5.98 10.20
CA LYS A 218 -15.45 6.57 9.97
C LYS A 218 -14.39 5.49 9.85
N TYR A 219 -13.48 5.66 8.90
CA TYR A 219 -12.27 4.88 8.77
C TYR A 219 -11.06 5.76 9.10
N SER A 220 -10.15 5.24 9.91
CA SER A 220 -8.86 5.87 10.16
C SER A 220 -7.75 4.85 10.13
N ARG A 221 -6.68 5.17 9.42
CA ARG A 221 -5.45 4.41 9.32
C ARG A 221 -4.30 5.26 9.85
N LYS A 222 -3.43 4.64 10.64
CA LYS A 222 -2.12 5.16 11.01
C LYS A 222 -1.09 4.07 10.70
N THR A 223 -0.13 4.38 9.86
CA THR A 223 0.90 3.41 9.46
C THR A 223 2.26 4.00 9.77
N LEU A 224 3.07 3.25 10.51
CA LEU A 224 4.50 3.51 10.69
C LEU A 224 5.25 2.41 9.95
N SER A 225 6.14 2.80 9.04
CA SER A 225 6.90 1.86 8.24
C SER A 225 8.39 2.17 8.34
N THR A 226 9.21 1.12 8.38
CA THR A 226 10.67 1.21 8.46
C THR A 226 11.27 0.05 7.68
N GLN A 227 12.10 0.37 6.70
CA GLN A 227 12.73 -0.61 5.84
C GLN A 227 14.23 -0.36 5.73
N TYR A 228 15.02 -1.35 6.12
CA TYR A 228 16.47 -1.36 5.93
C TYR A 228 16.83 -2.25 4.74
N THR A 229 17.77 -1.81 3.92
CA THR A 229 18.38 -2.63 2.87
C THR A 229 19.89 -2.49 2.91
N ARG A 230 20.58 -3.54 2.49
CA ARG A 230 22.03 -3.56 2.31
C ARG A 230 22.34 -4.40 1.09
N THR A 231 23.09 -3.81 0.16
CA THR A 231 23.61 -4.57 -0.98
C THR A 231 24.97 -5.16 -0.62
N PHE A 232 25.19 -6.43 -0.97
CA PHE A 232 26.47 -7.11 -0.79
C PHE A 232 27.00 -7.49 -2.19
N GLY A 233 28.24 -7.15 -2.50
CA GLY A 233 28.90 -7.60 -3.72
C GLY A 233 28.78 -6.69 -4.95
N ARG A 234 29.00 -5.37 -4.80
CA ARG A 234 29.42 -4.55 -5.95
C ARG A 234 30.85 -4.93 -6.34
N ASN A 235 30.99 -5.90 -7.23
CA ASN A 235 32.21 -5.98 -8.04
C ASN A 235 32.31 -4.67 -8.83
N LYS A 236 33.34 -3.87 -8.50
CA LYS A 236 33.80 -2.80 -9.38
C LYS A 236 34.34 -3.47 -10.64
N THR A 237 33.64 -3.32 -11.76
CA THR A 237 34.21 -3.36 -13.10
C THR A 237 33.87 -2.05 -13.77
#